data_AF-A0A8C9Y703-F1
#
_entry.id   AF-A0A8C9Y703-F1
#
_cell.length_a   1.000
_cell.length_b   1.000
_cell.length_c   1.000
_cell.angle_alpha   90.00
_cell.angle_beta   90.00
_cell.angle_gamma   90.00
#
_symmetry.space_group_name_H-M   'P 1'
#
loop_
_entity.id
_entity.type
_entity.pdbx_description
1 polymer ?
#
loop_
_entity_poly.entity_id
_entity_poly.type
_entity_poly.pdbx_seq_one_letter_code
_entity_poly.pdbx_strand_id
1 'polypeptide(L)'
;MGRLGKTGSAVCQKSAFKYRPAELPEMPSCNFQPEEYKGMSKERMMEIRRQNCNPMTMKITYYKKPVFIHQGHMQWLWDVDGKRYLDLFAGVATVSLGHSHPKVTEAAQKQLKRLWHTTNIYVHPTLHEYCEKLASYSPDPLKVVYLTNSGSEANDLAMLMARLYTGNFDIITFRGSYHGGTQQTMGLTSNSPYKYPIATSSGCTHTMCPDVFRGPWGGSHCRDSPVQTIRECSCAQGHCMASGQYIGHLKETFATSVPSQIAAFFAEPIQGMGGAVQYPKNYLKEAYKLVRERGGICIADEVQTGFGRTGSHFWGFQGHDVIPDMVTMAKGIGNGFPMGAVVTTPDIAASFAKASHFNTFGGSPVACAVASSVLDTIKEDGTQQNNLHVGTYLMTELAKLRHKYEIIGDVRGKGLQIGVEMVKDKASREPLPPEAMSEIFEDIKDMGVLIGKGGVYGQTFRIQPPMCITKDDVDFFLSVLNKVVHSYMDRK
;
A
#
# COMPACT_ATOMS: atom_id res chain seq x y z
N MET A 1 23.26 52.67 -48.08
CA MET A 1 23.91 51.34 -48.06
C MET A 1 23.78 50.81 -46.63
N GLY A 2 23.16 49.70 -46.26
CA GLY A 2 22.42 48.63 -46.91
C GLY A 2 21.66 47.87 -45.81
N ARG A 3 20.57 47.20 -46.19
CA ARG A 3 19.64 46.41 -45.35
C ARG A 3 20.29 45.19 -44.69
N LEU A 4 19.61 44.67 -43.65
CA LEU A 4 19.30 43.26 -43.30
C LEU A 4 19.31 43.14 -41.75
N GLY A 5 18.22 42.87 -41.02
CA GLY A 5 17.15 41.92 -41.29
C GLY A 5 17.59 40.50 -40.91
N LYS A 6 17.56 40.15 -39.62
CA LYS A 6 17.61 38.75 -39.17
C LYS A 6 16.64 38.51 -38.01
N THR A 7 15.44 38.10 -38.40
CA THR A 7 14.56 37.20 -37.67
C THR A 7 15.29 35.89 -37.38
N GLY A 8 15.41 35.51 -36.11
CA GLY A 8 15.97 34.23 -35.66
C GLY A 8 14.90 33.45 -34.89
N SER A 9 14.33 32.48 -35.57
CA SER A 9 13.31 31.51 -35.16
C SER A 9 13.33 31.06 -33.70
N ALA A 10 12.15 31.10 -33.08
CA ALA A 10 11.80 30.26 -31.94
C ALA A 10 11.98 28.78 -32.34
N VAL A 11 13.01 28.13 -31.79
CA VAL A 11 13.16 26.68 -31.86
C VAL A 11 12.16 26.09 -30.88
N CYS A 12 10.95 25.85 -31.37
CA CYS A 12 9.99 24.98 -30.73
C CYS A 12 10.63 23.57 -30.72
N GLN A 13 11.24 23.19 -29.60
CA GLN A 13 11.61 21.79 -29.36
C GLN A 13 10.32 20.99 -29.30
N LYS A 14 9.84 20.54 -30.46
CA LYS A 14 8.95 19.38 -30.53
C LYS A 14 9.72 18.23 -29.90
N SER A 15 9.47 17.95 -28.63
CA SER A 15 9.89 16.68 -28.06
C SER A 15 9.26 15.61 -28.94
N ALA A 16 10.08 14.86 -29.67
CA ALA A 16 9.59 13.68 -30.38
C ALA A 16 8.98 12.76 -29.32
N PHE A 17 7.65 12.69 -29.26
CA PHE A 17 6.99 11.74 -28.40
C PHE A 17 7.45 10.35 -28.84
N LYS A 18 7.92 9.54 -27.88
CA LYS A 18 8.35 8.15 -28.12
C LYS A 18 7.27 7.32 -28.82
N TYR A 19 6.00 7.74 -28.65
CA TYR A 19 4.81 7.16 -29.26
C TYR A 19 4.02 8.24 -30.00
N ARG A 20 3.49 7.94 -31.19
CA ARG A 20 2.62 8.87 -31.94
C ARG A 20 1.23 8.92 -31.29
N PRO A 21 0.50 10.06 -31.33
CA PRO A 21 -0.82 10.18 -30.72
C PRO A 21 -1.83 9.13 -31.19
N ALA A 22 -1.80 8.75 -32.48
CA ALA A 22 -2.68 7.72 -33.05
C ALA A 22 -2.38 6.29 -32.58
N GLU A 23 -1.28 6.07 -31.86
CA GLU A 23 -0.88 4.77 -31.31
C GLU A 23 -1.12 4.65 -29.80
N LEU A 24 -1.62 5.71 -29.16
CA LEU A 24 -1.90 5.72 -27.74
C LEU A 24 -3.28 5.10 -27.47
N PRO A 25 -3.40 4.24 -26.45
CA PRO A 25 -4.71 3.78 -25.98
C PRO A 25 -5.63 4.96 -25.66
N GLU A 26 -6.92 4.81 -25.98
CA GLU A 26 -7.93 5.83 -25.71
C GLU A 26 -8.24 5.88 -24.21
N MET A 27 -8.10 7.06 -23.61
CA MET A 27 -8.36 7.26 -22.19
C MET A 27 -9.87 7.43 -21.94
N PRO A 28 -10.44 6.80 -20.89
CA PRO A 28 -11.86 6.90 -20.56
C PRO A 28 -12.35 8.35 -20.44
N SER A 29 -13.58 8.63 -20.88
CA SER A 29 -14.18 9.95 -20.73
C SER A 29 -14.30 10.33 -19.25
N CYS A 30 -14.10 11.62 -18.90
CA CYS A 30 -14.48 12.10 -17.59
C CYS A 30 -15.04 13.52 -17.69
N ASN A 31 -16.16 13.75 -17.00
CA ASN A 31 -16.94 14.98 -17.09
C ASN A 31 -16.44 16.08 -16.15
N PHE A 32 -15.46 15.78 -15.30
CA PHE A 32 -14.85 16.75 -14.40
C PHE A 32 -13.95 17.69 -15.18
N GLN A 33 -14.19 18.99 -15.06
CA GLN A 33 -13.35 20.03 -15.62
C GLN A 33 -12.37 20.51 -14.55
N PRO A 34 -11.05 20.28 -14.72
CA PRO A 34 -10.07 20.77 -13.76
C PRO A 34 -9.99 22.30 -13.82
N GLU A 35 -9.58 22.90 -12.72
CA GLU A 35 -9.26 24.32 -12.65
C GLU A 35 -7.95 24.57 -13.41
N GLU A 36 -7.89 25.66 -14.17
CA GLU A 36 -6.64 26.09 -14.79
C GLU A 36 -5.61 26.44 -13.71
N TYR A 37 -4.45 25.79 -13.74
CA TYR A 37 -3.38 26.06 -12.78
C TYR A 37 -2.74 27.43 -13.04
N LYS A 38 -2.88 28.35 -12.07
CA LYS A 38 -2.32 29.72 -12.10
C LYS A 38 -1.20 29.95 -11.08
N GLY A 39 -0.63 28.87 -10.56
CA GLY A 39 0.38 28.91 -9.49
C GLY A 39 1.81 29.11 -9.98
N MET A 40 2.77 28.64 -9.17
CA MET A 40 4.21 28.72 -9.46
C MET A 40 4.60 27.93 -10.71
N SER A 41 5.58 28.43 -11.47
CA SER A 41 6.18 27.66 -12.58
C SER A 41 6.88 26.39 -12.10
N LYS A 42 7.06 25.42 -13.01
CA LYS A 42 7.77 24.17 -12.74
C LYS A 42 9.20 24.41 -12.29
N GLU A 43 9.88 25.38 -12.90
CA GLU A 43 11.26 25.75 -12.57
C GLU A 43 11.33 26.25 -11.12
N ARG A 44 10.40 27.13 -10.73
CA ARG A 44 10.33 27.66 -9.36
C ARG A 44 10.01 26.56 -8.35
N MET A 45 9.06 25.66 -8.67
CA MET A 45 8.76 24.51 -7.80
C MET A 45 9.98 23.60 -7.61
N MET A 46 10.76 23.35 -8.67
CA MET A 46 11.99 22.55 -8.59
C MET A 46 13.11 23.27 -7.83
N GLU A 47 13.22 24.59 -7.95
CA GLU A 47 14.16 25.37 -7.15
C GLU A 47 13.85 25.25 -5.65
N ILE A 48 12.59 25.49 -5.25
CA ILE A 48 12.13 25.33 -3.87
C ILE A 48 12.38 23.89 -3.40
N ARG A 49 12.09 22.88 -4.22
CA ARG A 49 12.34 21.48 -3.88
C ARG A 49 13.81 21.20 -3.58
N ARG A 50 14.74 21.82 -4.32
CA ARG A 50 16.19 21.67 -4.11
C ARG A 50 16.68 22.40 -2.86
N GLN A 51 16.16 23.60 -2.60
CA GLN A 51 16.68 24.50 -1.57
C GLN A 51 15.97 24.36 -0.22
N ASN A 52 14.67 24.08 -0.22
CA ASN A 52 13.80 24.22 0.94
C ASN A 52 13.09 22.93 1.37
N CYS A 53 13.10 21.87 0.56
CA CYS A 53 12.44 20.60 0.89
C CYS A 53 13.43 19.53 1.37
N ASN A 54 12.89 18.47 1.98
CA ASN A 54 13.66 17.29 2.37
C ASN A 54 14.49 16.78 1.17
N PRO A 55 15.82 16.61 1.30
CA PRO A 55 16.70 16.12 0.22
C PRO A 55 16.28 14.77 -0.37
N MET A 56 15.59 13.92 0.39
CA MET A 56 15.05 12.66 -0.12
C MET A 56 14.05 12.87 -1.25
N THR A 57 13.33 13.99 -1.27
CA THR A 57 12.41 14.30 -2.37
C THR A 57 13.17 14.55 -3.67
N MET A 58 14.44 14.97 -3.65
CA MET A 58 15.26 15.08 -4.86
C MET A 58 15.87 13.73 -5.26
N LYS A 59 16.35 12.95 -4.29
CA LYS A 59 16.98 11.63 -4.52
C LYS A 59 15.97 10.57 -5.00
N ILE A 60 14.74 10.64 -4.49
CA ILE A 60 13.61 9.78 -4.88
C ILE A 60 12.64 10.63 -5.69
N THR A 61 13.10 11.20 -6.80
CA THR A 61 12.15 11.63 -7.82
C THR A 61 11.63 10.35 -8.45
N TYR A 62 10.37 10.03 -8.16
CA TYR A 62 9.77 8.74 -8.51
C TYR A 62 9.86 8.44 -10.01
N TYR A 63 9.80 9.49 -10.82
CA TYR A 63 10.05 9.51 -12.24
C TYR A 63 11.25 10.41 -12.59
N LYS A 64 12.00 10.08 -13.64
CA LYS A 64 13.08 10.92 -14.21
C LYS A 64 12.57 12.31 -14.59
N LYS A 65 11.38 12.37 -15.18
CA LYS A 65 10.64 13.62 -15.42
C LYS A 65 9.56 13.73 -14.33
N PRO A 66 9.71 14.63 -13.35
CA PRO A 66 8.72 14.78 -12.29
C PRO A 66 7.33 15.09 -12.86
N VAL A 67 6.30 14.51 -12.24
CA VAL A 67 4.90 14.90 -12.49
C VAL A 67 4.54 16.01 -11.51
N PHE A 68 4.03 17.11 -12.02
CA PHE A 68 3.65 18.29 -11.23
C PHE A 68 2.15 18.28 -11.00
N ILE A 69 1.68 17.41 -10.11
CA ILE A 69 0.25 17.26 -9.80
C ILE A 69 -0.27 18.53 -9.12
N HIS A 70 -1.43 19.03 -9.56
CA HIS A 70 -2.10 20.17 -8.91
C HIS A 70 -3.52 19.84 -8.42
N GLN A 71 -4.24 18.93 -9.09
CA GLN A 71 -5.63 18.62 -8.75
C GLN A 71 -5.94 17.14 -8.93
N GLY A 72 -6.88 16.65 -8.13
CA GLY A 72 -7.40 15.29 -8.22
C GLY A 72 -8.90 15.24 -8.04
N HIS A 73 -9.53 14.30 -8.72
CA HIS A 73 -10.95 13.99 -8.62
C HIS A 73 -11.18 12.50 -8.86
N MET A 74 -11.75 11.80 -7.87
CA MET A 74 -11.99 10.36 -7.92
C MET A 74 -10.71 9.58 -8.26
N GLN A 75 -10.68 8.78 -9.33
CA GLN A 75 -9.49 8.03 -9.78
C GLN A 75 -8.49 8.86 -10.61
N TRP A 76 -8.78 10.13 -10.85
CA TRP A 76 -8.04 10.97 -11.79
C TRP A 76 -7.18 12.01 -11.09
N LEU A 77 -6.04 12.30 -11.70
CA LEU A 77 -5.13 13.38 -11.34
C LEU A 77 -4.83 14.25 -12.55
N TRP A 78 -4.63 15.56 -12.33
CA TRP A 78 -4.21 16.52 -13.34
C TRP A 78 -2.92 17.20 -12.92
N ASP A 79 -2.00 17.33 -13.86
CA ASP A 79 -0.80 18.15 -13.68
C ASP A 79 -1.02 19.62 -14.06
N VAL A 80 -0.05 20.46 -13.73
CA VAL A 80 -0.07 21.90 -13.99
C VAL A 80 -0.17 22.29 -15.47
N ASP A 81 0.06 21.36 -16.42
CA ASP A 81 -0.14 21.61 -17.86
C ASP A 81 -1.53 21.17 -18.33
N GLY A 82 -2.38 20.68 -17.42
CA GLY A 82 -3.70 20.13 -17.74
C GLY A 82 -3.68 18.68 -18.22
N LYS A 83 -2.53 17.98 -18.21
CA LYS A 83 -2.50 16.56 -18.58
C LYS A 83 -3.15 15.72 -17.48
N ARG A 84 -4.07 14.86 -17.89
CA ARG A 84 -4.79 13.93 -17.01
C ARG A 84 -4.06 12.60 -16.89
N TYR A 85 -4.13 11.99 -15.72
CA TYR A 85 -3.58 10.67 -15.41
C TYR A 85 -4.60 9.81 -14.67
N LEU A 86 -4.68 8.53 -15.05
CA LEU A 86 -5.33 7.50 -14.23
C LEU A 86 -4.40 7.15 -13.07
N ASP A 87 -4.84 7.39 -11.83
CA ASP A 87 -4.07 7.07 -10.63
C ASP A 87 -4.35 5.64 -10.17
N LEU A 88 -3.39 4.74 -10.41
CA LEU A 88 -3.42 3.38 -9.91
C LEU A 88 -2.47 3.14 -8.73
N PHE A 89 -2.06 4.21 -8.05
CA PHE A 89 -1.23 4.14 -6.85
C PHE A 89 -1.87 4.79 -5.62
N ALA A 90 -2.82 5.71 -5.81
CA ALA A 90 -3.65 6.30 -4.77
C ALA A 90 -2.85 6.90 -3.61
N GLY A 91 -1.74 7.57 -3.90
CA GLY A 91 -0.85 8.08 -2.85
C GLY A 91 -0.33 6.98 -1.92
N VAL A 92 0.09 5.84 -2.47
CA VAL A 92 0.51 4.63 -1.75
C VAL A 92 -0.67 3.96 -1.00
N ALA A 93 -1.75 3.63 -1.71
CA ALA A 93 -2.97 3.03 -1.14
C ALA A 93 -3.64 3.86 -0.02
N THR A 94 -3.46 5.19 -0.07
CA THR A 94 -3.99 6.12 0.93
C THR A 94 -5.34 6.69 0.51
N VAL A 95 -5.45 7.17 -0.72
CA VAL A 95 -6.66 7.76 -1.30
C VAL A 95 -7.59 6.64 -1.77
N SER A 96 -8.18 5.92 -0.81
CA SER A 96 -8.94 4.70 -1.08
C SER A 96 -10.28 4.93 -1.75
N LEU A 97 -11.01 6.01 -1.48
CA LEU A 97 -12.31 6.30 -2.11
C LEU A 97 -12.21 7.15 -3.38
N GLY A 98 -11.02 7.70 -3.65
CA GLY A 98 -10.79 8.66 -4.72
C GLY A 98 -10.47 10.05 -4.19
N HIS A 99 -9.78 10.82 -5.03
CA HIS A 99 -9.33 12.18 -4.75
C HIS A 99 -10.52 13.12 -4.58
N SER A 100 -10.49 13.96 -3.55
CA SER A 100 -11.52 14.97 -3.30
C SER A 100 -12.95 14.42 -3.33
N HIS A 101 -13.16 13.22 -2.77
CA HIS A 101 -14.47 12.57 -2.75
C HIS A 101 -15.54 13.51 -2.17
N PRO A 102 -16.68 13.75 -2.86
CA PRO A 102 -17.65 14.77 -2.44
C PRO A 102 -18.15 14.61 -0.99
N LYS A 103 -18.58 13.39 -0.62
CA LYS A 103 -19.10 13.10 0.73
C LYS A 103 -18.06 13.34 1.84
N VAL A 104 -16.81 12.93 1.59
CA VAL A 104 -15.71 13.08 2.56
C VAL A 104 -15.30 14.54 2.69
N THR A 105 -15.27 15.26 1.56
CA THR A 105 -14.96 16.69 1.52
C THR A 105 -16.01 17.50 2.28
N GLU A 106 -17.29 17.21 2.05
CA GLU A 106 -18.39 17.86 2.76
C GLU A 106 -18.34 17.61 4.28
N ALA A 107 -18.08 16.36 4.70
CA ALA A 107 -17.92 16.01 6.11
C ALA A 107 -16.78 16.80 6.78
N ALA A 108 -15.63 16.91 6.11
CA ALA A 108 -14.50 17.71 6.56
C ALA A 108 -14.88 19.19 6.71
N GLN A 109 -15.48 19.79 5.67
CA GLN A 109 -15.88 21.20 5.66
C GLN A 109 -16.89 21.52 6.76
N LYS A 110 -17.88 20.66 6.97
CA LYS A 110 -18.89 20.81 8.02
C LYS A 110 -18.24 20.80 9.41
N GLN A 111 -17.34 19.86 9.67
CA GLN A 111 -16.67 19.76 10.96
C GLN A 111 -15.70 20.94 11.20
N LEU A 112 -14.96 21.37 10.17
CA LEU A 112 -14.05 22.52 10.23
C LEU A 112 -14.77 23.81 10.64
N LYS A 113 -16.00 24.04 10.14
CA LYS A 113 -16.82 25.21 10.52
C LYS A 113 -17.32 25.16 11.96
N ARG A 114 -17.31 23.97 12.60
CA ARG A 114 -17.88 23.76 13.94
C ARG A 114 -16.80 23.70 15.01
N LEU A 115 -15.88 22.75 14.88
CA LEU A 115 -14.79 22.53 15.83
C LEU A 115 -13.68 21.79 15.11
N TRP A 116 -12.59 22.50 14.83
CA TRP A 116 -11.44 21.89 14.15
C TRP A 116 -10.72 20.91 15.08
N HIS A 117 -10.26 21.40 16.22
CA HIS A 117 -9.42 20.64 17.12
C HIS A 117 -9.79 20.89 18.58
N THR A 118 -9.84 19.80 19.34
CA THR A 118 -9.70 19.78 20.79
C THR A 118 -9.00 18.46 21.14
N THR A 119 -8.26 18.43 22.24
CA THR A 119 -7.60 17.20 22.70
C THR A 119 -8.63 16.16 23.15
N ASN A 120 -8.30 14.88 22.99
CA ASN A 120 -9.12 13.76 23.45
C ASN A 120 -9.20 13.64 24.99
N ILE A 121 -8.48 14.48 25.73
CA ILE A 121 -8.66 14.67 27.18
C ILE A 121 -10.05 15.23 27.48
N TYR A 122 -10.57 16.11 26.60
CA TYR A 122 -11.93 16.63 26.72
C TYR A 122 -12.91 15.71 26.02
N VAL A 123 -14.06 15.50 26.64
CA VAL A 123 -15.12 14.67 26.07
C VAL A 123 -15.80 15.42 24.92
N HIS A 124 -15.81 14.84 23.74
CA HIS A 124 -16.58 15.32 22.59
C HIS A 124 -17.17 14.15 21.79
N PRO A 125 -18.39 14.29 21.23
CA PRO A 125 -19.14 13.16 20.68
C PRO A 125 -18.46 12.51 19.47
N THR A 126 -17.88 13.31 18.56
CA THR A 126 -17.35 12.81 17.28
C THR A 126 -16.28 11.73 17.43
N LEU A 127 -15.44 11.79 18.47
CA LEU A 127 -14.45 10.74 18.73
C LEU A 127 -15.13 9.45 19.23
N HIS A 128 -16.10 9.58 20.14
CA HIS A 128 -16.79 8.43 20.73
C HIS A 128 -17.65 7.71 19.68
N GLU A 129 -18.40 8.47 18.87
CA GLU A 129 -19.16 7.98 17.72
C GLU A 129 -18.25 7.24 16.73
N TYR A 130 -17.08 7.80 16.43
CA TYR A 130 -16.14 7.16 15.52
C TYR A 130 -15.50 5.90 16.12
N CYS A 131 -15.11 5.91 17.39
CA CYS A 131 -14.56 4.73 18.06
C CYS A 131 -15.58 3.59 18.11
N GLU A 132 -16.84 3.86 18.45
CA GLU A 132 -17.93 2.87 18.41
C GLU A 132 -18.13 2.33 17.00
N LYS A 133 -18.21 3.22 16.00
CA LYS A 133 -18.35 2.84 14.60
C LYS A 133 -17.19 1.96 14.14
N LEU A 134 -15.94 2.36 14.36
CA LEU A 134 -14.77 1.58 13.96
C LEU A 134 -14.73 0.20 14.66
N ALA A 135 -15.02 0.15 15.96
CA ALA A 135 -15.07 -1.11 16.70
C ALA A 135 -16.15 -2.07 16.17
N SER A 136 -17.26 -1.56 15.60
CA SER A 136 -18.30 -2.38 14.98
C SER A 136 -17.86 -3.14 13.72
N TYR A 137 -16.77 -2.69 13.06
CA TYR A 137 -16.17 -3.39 11.92
C TYR A 137 -15.13 -4.44 12.36
N SER A 138 -14.80 -4.51 13.64
CA SER A 138 -13.83 -5.47 14.18
C SER A 138 -14.53 -6.71 14.74
N PRO A 139 -14.02 -7.94 14.48
CA PRO A 139 -14.55 -9.14 15.12
C PRO A 139 -14.23 -9.14 16.61
N ASP A 140 -15.07 -9.80 17.41
CA ASP A 140 -14.75 -10.03 18.83
C ASP A 140 -13.44 -10.81 18.97
N PRO A 141 -12.61 -10.53 20.01
CA PRO A 141 -12.82 -9.58 21.10
C PRO A 141 -12.20 -8.18 20.88
N LEU A 142 -11.90 -7.78 19.64
CA LEU A 142 -11.24 -6.49 19.33
C LEU A 142 -12.23 -5.32 19.47
N LYS A 143 -12.13 -4.54 20.55
CA LYS A 143 -13.11 -3.48 20.90
C LYS A 143 -12.52 -2.15 21.36
N VAL A 144 -11.27 -2.12 21.81
CA VAL A 144 -10.66 -0.90 22.35
C VAL A 144 -9.85 -0.20 21.27
N VAL A 145 -10.17 1.07 21.01
CA VAL A 145 -9.59 1.88 19.94
C VAL A 145 -8.65 2.94 20.52
N TYR A 146 -7.42 2.99 19.99
CA TYR A 146 -6.46 4.07 20.21
C TYR A 146 -6.22 4.80 18.90
N LEU A 147 -6.38 6.12 18.87
CA LEU A 147 -6.22 6.93 17.66
C LEU A 147 -4.86 7.64 17.64
N THR A 148 -4.21 7.62 16.48
CA THR A 148 -2.92 8.24 16.17
C THR A 148 -3.03 9.02 14.85
N ASN A 149 -1.91 9.58 14.35
CA ASN A 149 -1.89 10.38 13.12
C ASN A 149 -1.34 9.59 11.91
N SER A 150 -0.67 8.47 12.15
CA SER A 150 -0.01 7.70 11.09
C SER A 150 0.11 6.22 11.41
N GLY A 151 0.40 5.42 10.37
CA GLY A 151 0.68 3.99 10.54
C GLY A 151 1.94 3.74 11.36
N SER A 152 2.96 4.58 11.25
CA SER A 152 4.17 4.46 12.07
C SER A 152 3.85 4.68 13.56
N GLU A 153 3.05 5.69 13.89
CA GLU A 153 2.61 5.92 15.29
C GLU A 153 1.74 4.76 15.80
N ALA A 154 0.86 4.22 14.96
CA ALA A 154 0.05 3.06 15.32
C ALA A 154 0.91 1.81 15.59
N ASN A 155 1.89 1.53 14.73
CA ASN A 155 2.79 0.39 14.91
C ASN A 155 3.74 0.58 16.11
N ASP A 156 4.27 1.78 16.34
CA ASP A 156 5.06 2.09 17.53
C ASP A 156 4.24 1.86 18.82
N LEU A 157 2.98 2.33 18.84
CA LEU A 157 2.07 2.11 19.97
C LEU A 157 1.79 0.61 20.17
N ALA A 158 1.53 -0.14 19.09
CA ALA A 158 1.30 -1.58 19.17
C ALA A 158 2.53 -2.35 19.69
N MET A 159 3.75 -1.96 19.31
CA MET A 159 4.99 -2.53 19.87
C MET A 159 5.07 -2.29 21.38
N LEU A 160 4.78 -1.07 21.82
CA LEU A 160 4.80 -0.71 23.23
C LEU A 160 3.75 -1.51 24.03
N MET A 161 2.52 -1.58 23.54
CA MET A 161 1.43 -2.33 24.19
C MET A 161 1.75 -3.82 24.29
N ALA A 162 2.31 -4.42 23.22
CA ALA A 162 2.69 -5.83 23.24
C ALA A 162 3.72 -6.15 24.34
N ARG A 163 4.76 -5.32 24.46
CA ARG A 163 5.81 -5.49 25.47
C ARG A 163 5.27 -5.29 26.89
N LEU A 164 4.40 -4.30 27.09
CA LEU A 164 3.78 -4.03 28.39
C LEU A 164 2.79 -5.12 28.85
N TYR A 165 2.06 -5.71 27.91
CA TYR A 165 1.11 -6.77 28.17
C TYR A 165 1.80 -8.09 28.48
N THR A 166 2.73 -8.50 27.62
CA THR A 166 3.39 -9.81 27.72
C THR A 166 4.52 -9.84 28.75
N GLY A 167 5.12 -8.69 29.07
CA GLY A 167 6.37 -8.61 29.84
C GLY A 167 7.60 -9.08 29.07
N ASN A 168 7.45 -9.45 27.80
CA ASN A 168 8.52 -9.91 26.91
C ASN A 168 9.01 -8.77 26.01
N PHE A 169 10.20 -8.90 25.43
CA PHE A 169 10.83 -7.83 24.66
C PHE A 169 10.89 -8.07 23.15
N ASP A 170 11.26 -9.29 22.73
CA ASP A 170 11.52 -9.63 21.34
C ASP A 170 10.26 -9.69 20.48
N ILE A 171 10.32 -9.10 19.30
CA ILE A 171 9.25 -9.07 18.31
C ILE A 171 9.78 -9.71 17.03
N ILE A 172 8.96 -10.55 16.41
CA ILE A 172 9.26 -11.16 15.12
C ILE A 172 8.41 -10.54 14.01
N THR A 173 9.01 -10.34 12.84
CA THR A 173 8.31 -9.96 11.59
C THR A 173 9.00 -10.62 10.39
N PHE A 174 8.48 -10.41 9.18
CA PHE A 174 9.02 -10.97 7.96
C PHE A 174 10.14 -10.11 7.35
N ARG A 175 11.08 -10.77 6.65
CA ARG A 175 11.92 -10.10 5.65
C ARG A 175 11.06 -9.42 4.57
N GLY A 176 11.48 -8.29 4.03
CA GLY A 176 10.72 -7.52 3.03
C GLY A 176 9.52 -6.71 3.57
N SER A 177 9.23 -6.78 4.88
CA SER A 177 8.14 -6.04 5.51
C SER A 177 8.37 -4.52 5.52
N TYR A 178 7.29 -3.75 5.66
CA TYR A 178 7.35 -2.32 5.95
C TYR A 178 6.31 -1.94 6.99
N HIS A 179 6.78 -1.50 8.16
CA HIS A 179 5.93 -1.16 9.31
C HIS A 179 6.09 0.30 9.75
N GLY A 180 6.88 1.10 9.04
CA GLY A 180 7.08 2.51 9.35
C GLY A 180 8.54 2.96 9.27
N GLY A 181 8.76 4.23 9.58
CA GLY A 181 10.07 4.90 9.48
C GLY A 181 10.53 5.60 10.75
N THR A 182 9.83 5.44 11.88
CA THR A 182 10.34 5.92 13.18
C THR A 182 11.49 5.01 13.62
N GLN A 183 12.30 5.44 14.59
CA GLN A 183 13.43 4.61 15.05
C GLN A 183 12.99 3.24 15.59
N GLN A 184 11.77 3.15 16.16
CA GLN A 184 11.20 1.89 16.63
C GLN A 184 10.69 1.03 15.48
N THR A 185 9.73 1.52 14.68
CA THR A 185 9.23 0.78 13.51
C THR A 185 10.27 0.47 12.44
N MET A 186 11.38 1.21 12.34
CA MET A 186 12.50 0.88 11.45
C MET A 186 13.20 -0.43 11.86
N GLY A 187 13.10 -0.82 13.14
CA GLY A 187 13.51 -2.14 13.62
C GLY A 187 12.64 -3.26 13.04
N LEU A 188 11.35 -3.01 12.83
CA LEU A 188 10.40 -3.94 12.20
C LEU A 188 10.46 -3.92 10.66
N THR A 189 10.70 -2.75 10.06
CA THR A 189 10.81 -2.61 8.60
C THR A 189 12.02 -3.39 8.10
N SER A 190 11.82 -4.30 7.15
CA SER A 190 12.86 -5.20 6.64
C SER A 190 13.16 -4.95 5.15
N ASN A 191 13.30 -3.68 4.79
CA ASN A 191 13.56 -3.22 3.43
C ASN A 191 14.70 -2.20 3.44
N SER A 192 15.83 -2.52 2.81
CA SER A 192 17.09 -1.77 2.95
C SER A 192 17.03 -0.30 2.51
N PRO A 193 16.32 0.09 1.42
CA PRO A 193 16.03 1.49 1.10
C PRO A 193 15.44 2.34 2.23
N TYR A 194 14.82 1.73 3.23
CA TYR A 194 14.19 2.40 4.37
C TYR A 194 14.99 2.27 5.67
N LYS A 195 16.24 1.78 5.61
CA LYS A 195 17.15 1.69 6.74
C LYS A 195 18.26 2.71 6.64
N TYR A 196 18.50 3.42 7.74
CA TYR A 196 19.66 4.29 7.90
C TYR A 196 20.77 3.54 8.65
N PRO A 197 22.05 3.91 8.43
CA PRO A 197 23.19 3.31 9.14
C PRO A 197 23.30 3.85 10.58
N ILE A 198 22.23 3.69 11.36
CA ILE A 198 22.11 4.10 12.76
C ILE A 198 21.52 2.94 13.58
N ALA A 199 21.62 3.04 14.91
CA ALA A 199 20.96 2.09 15.80
C ALA A 199 19.42 2.19 15.65
N THR A 200 18.80 1.07 15.29
CA THR A 200 17.33 0.90 15.27
C THR A 200 16.90 0.18 16.55
N SER A 201 15.59 0.11 16.83
CA SER A 201 15.09 -0.60 18.02
C SER A 201 15.63 -2.03 18.10
N SER A 202 16.20 -2.36 19.25
CA SER A 202 16.58 -3.73 19.60
C SER A 202 15.35 -4.63 19.78
N GLY A 203 15.61 -5.95 19.79
CA GLY A 203 14.57 -6.97 19.99
C GLY A 203 13.61 -7.07 18.81
N CYS A 204 14.09 -6.85 17.58
CA CYS A 204 13.33 -7.07 16.34
C CYS A 204 14.05 -8.10 15.47
N THR A 205 13.44 -9.28 15.33
CA THR A 205 13.98 -10.41 14.57
C THR A 205 13.18 -10.61 13.28
N HIS A 206 13.87 -10.84 12.16
CA HIS A 206 13.25 -10.96 10.84
C HIS A 206 13.33 -12.40 10.33
N THR A 207 12.21 -13.12 10.35
CA THR A 207 12.09 -14.46 9.77
C THR A 207 11.88 -14.39 8.25
N MET A 208 11.99 -15.53 7.58
CA MET A 208 11.79 -15.63 6.13
C MET A 208 10.38 -15.18 5.74
N CYS A 209 10.27 -14.39 4.65
CA CYS A 209 8.97 -14.11 4.05
C CYS A 209 8.46 -15.36 3.31
N PRO A 210 7.26 -15.87 3.64
CA PRO A 210 6.65 -16.99 2.94
C PRO A 210 6.19 -16.57 1.53
N ASP A 211 7.10 -16.57 0.56
CA ASP A 211 6.80 -16.18 -0.83
C ASP A 211 6.68 -17.43 -1.71
N VAL A 212 5.47 -17.72 -2.21
CA VAL A 212 5.24 -18.90 -3.06
C VAL A 212 5.79 -18.77 -4.47
N PHE A 213 6.15 -17.56 -4.92
CA PHE A 213 6.72 -17.32 -6.23
C PHE A 213 8.24 -17.29 -6.19
N ARG A 214 8.85 -16.41 -5.38
CA ARG A 214 10.33 -16.28 -5.34
C ARG A 214 10.99 -17.13 -4.27
N GLY A 215 10.27 -17.42 -3.19
CA GLY A 215 10.84 -18.13 -2.06
C GLY A 215 11.23 -19.57 -2.41
N PRO A 216 12.01 -20.23 -1.53
CA PRO A 216 12.51 -21.57 -1.78
C PRO A 216 11.37 -22.59 -2.01
N TRP A 217 10.19 -22.34 -1.45
CA TRP A 217 9.05 -23.24 -1.50
C TRP A 217 7.79 -22.55 -2.00
N GLY A 218 6.99 -23.24 -2.81
CA GLY A 218 5.80 -22.67 -3.41
C GLY A 218 5.39 -23.34 -4.71
N GLY A 219 4.27 -22.90 -5.27
CA GLY A 219 3.74 -23.38 -6.53
C GLY A 219 2.26 -23.07 -6.72
N SER A 220 1.71 -23.56 -7.82
CA SER A 220 0.41 -23.18 -8.41
C SER A 220 -0.82 -23.52 -7.59
N HIS A 221 -0.67 -24.23 -6.47
CA HIS A 221 -1.77 -24.53 -5.54
C HIS A 221 -1.58 -23.90 -4.15
N CYS A 222 -0.49 -23.16 -3.96
CA CYS A 222 -0.02 -22.79 -2.63
C CYS A 222 -0.65 -21.53 -2.05
N ARG A 223 -1.27 -20.65 -2.85
CA ARG A 223 -1.82 -19.37 -2.35
C ARG A 223 -3.31 -19.26 -2.58
N ASP A 224 -3.98 -18.44 -1.78
CA ASP A 224 -5.41 -18.16 -1.94
C ASP A 224 -5.61 -16.87 -2.74
N SER A 225 -5.53 -16.94 -4.06
CA SER A 225 -5.73 -15.80 -4.96
C SER A 225 -6.45 -16.26 -6.23
N PRO A 226 -7.26 -15.40 -6.87
CA PRO A 226 -7.85 -15.68 -8.17
C PRO A 226 -6.81 -16.07 -9.23
N VAL A 227 -5.57 -15.58 -9.08
CA VAL A 227 -4.45 -15.92 -9.95
C VAL A 227 -3.40 -16.67 -9.16
N GLN A 228 -3.07 -17.88 -9.60
CA GLN A 228 -2.01 -18.71 -9.04
C GLN A 228 -0.67 -18.42 -9.71
N THR A 229 0.43 -18.71 -9.02
CA THR A 229 1.76 -18.68 -9.63
C THR A 229 1.89 -19.77 -10.71
N ILE A 230 2.77 -19.57 -11.68
CA ILE A 230 3.08 -20.54 -12.74
C ILE A 230 4.04 -21.64 -12.28
N ARG A 231 4.62 -21.54 -11.08
CA ARG A 231 5.54 -22.53 -10.54
C ARG A 231 4.81 -23.84 -10.29
N GLU A 232 5.34 -24.95 -10.79
CA GLU A 232 4.78 -26.27 -10.51
C GLU A 232 4.99 -26.67 -9.04
N CYS A 233 4.03 -27.41 -8.48
CA CYS A 233 4.19 -28.09 -7.20
C CYS A 233 3.39 -29.38 -7.13
N SER A 234 3.83 -30.30 -6.28
CA SER A 234 3.15 -31.56 -5.95
C SER A 234 2.14 -31.43 -4.80
N CYS A 235 1.62 -30.23 -4.56
CA CYS A 235 0.63 -30.00 -3.51
C CYS A 235 -0.72 -30.63 -3.91
N ALA A 236 -1.29 -31.45 -3.03
CA ALA A 236 -2.64 -31.98 -3.20
C ALA A 236 -3.70 -30.88 -3.08
N GLN A 237 -4.90 -31.11 -3.62
CA GLN A 237 -5.99 -30.15 -3.50
C GLN A 237 -6.31 -29.87 -2.02
N GLY A 238 -6.33 -28.60 -1.63
CA GLY A 238 -6.56 -28.17 -0.25
C GLY A 238 -5.36 -28.29 0.69
N HIS A 239 -4.23 -28.85 0.25
CA HIS A 239 -3.03 -29.02 1.08
C HIS A 239 -1.81 -28.32 0.47
N CYS A 240 -1.17 -27.43 1.22
CA CYS A 240 0.01 -26.70 0.78
C CYS A 240 1.27 -27.16 1.54
N MET A 241 2.14 -27.94 0.89
CA MET A 241 3.40 -28.39 1.49
C MET A 241 4.37 -27.24 1.79
N ALA A 242 4.35 -26.18 0.96
CA ALA A 242 5.20 -25.01 1.17
C ALA A 242 4.92 -24.32 2.51
N SER A 243 3.65 -24.28 2.96
CA SER A 243 3.27 -23.75 4.28
C SER A 243 4.04 -24.46 5.40
N GLY A 244 4.06 -25.80 5.37
CA GLY A 244 4.77 -26.60 6.38
C GLY A 244 6.27 -26.32 6.41
N GLN A 245 6.90 -26.10 5.25
CA GLN A 245 8.32 -25.79 5.15
C GLN A 245 8.65 -24.39 5.71
N TYR A 246 7.84 -23.37 5.38
CA TYR A 246 8.01 -22.04 5.99
C TYR A 246 7.73 -22.05 7.49
N ILE A 247 6.76 -22.84 7.97
CA ILE A 247 6.52 -23.02 9.41
C ILE A 247 7.71 -23.70 10.10
N GLY A 248 8.35 -24.67 9.44
CA GLY A 248 9.62 -25.26 9.89
C GLY A 248 10.70 -24.19 10.11
N HIS A 249 10.89 -23.31 9.12
CA HIS A 249 11.84 -22.19 9.22
C HIS A 249 11.46 -21.17 10.32
N LEU A 250 10.17 -20.91 10.55
CA LEU A 250 9.72 -20.08 11.68
C LEU A 250 10.09 -20.74 13.02
N LYS A 251 9.91 -22.07 13.15
CA LYS A 251 10.34 -22.82 14.34
C LYS A 251 11.86 -22.76 14.55
N GLU A 252 12.65 -22.83 13.49
CA GLU A 252 14.11 -22.63 13.56
C GLU A 252 14.46 -21.21 14.05
N THR A 253 13.76 -20.19 13.55
CA THR A 253 13.91 -18.81 14.04
C THR A 253 13.64 -18.74 15.54
N PHE A 254 12.56 -19.37 16.00
CA PHE A 254 12.24 -19.43 17.42
C PHE A 254 13.28 -20.17 18.27
N ALA A 255 13.96 -21.17 17.71
CA ALA A 255 14.96 -21.96 18.42
C ALA A 255 16.34 -21.29 18.49
N THR A 256 16.62 -20.35 17.59
CA THR A 256 18.00 -19.85 17.36
C THR A 256 18.17 -18.35 17.48
N SER A 257 17.08 -17.56 17.37
CA SER A 257 17.17 -16.12 17.12
C SER A 257 16.38 -15.25 18.10
N VAL A 258 15.63 -15.85 19.03
CA VAL A 258 14.84 -15.15 20.06
C VAL A 258 14.83 -15.95 21.37
N PRO A 259 14.46 -15.34 22.51
CA PRO A 259 14.24 -16.06 23.75
C PRO A 259 13.10 -17.08 23.68
N SER A 260 12.93 -17.86 24.76
CA SER A 260 11.86 -18.87 24.85
C SER A 260 10.47 -18.26 24.74
N GLN A 261 10.29 -17.04 25.26
CA GLN A 261 9.08 -16.23 25.12
C GLN A 261 9.35 -14.96 24.32
N ILE A 262 8.33 -14.49 23.60
CA ILE A 262 8.41 -13.29 22.76
C ILE A 262 7.25 -12.35 23.07
N ALA A 263 7.40 -11.07 22.72
CA ALA A 263 6.36 -10.07 22.90
C ALA A 263 5.28 -10.18 21.82
N ALA A 264 5.69 -10.22 20.55
CA ALA A 264 4.74 -10.22 19.46
C ALA A 264 5.27 -10.77 18.14
N PHE A 265 4.32 -11.04 17.24
CA PHE A 265 4.55 -11.27 15.83
C PHE A 265 3.76 -10.27 14.98
N PHE A 266 4.47 -9.46 14.19
CA PHE A 266 3.87 -8.50 13.25
C PHE A 266 3.76 -9.12 11.86
N ALA A 267 2.59 -9.01 11.25
CA ALA A 267 2.36 -9.40 9.87
C ALA A 267 1.42 -8.44 9.15
N GLU A 268 1.86 -7.92 7.99
CA GLU A 268 0.93 -7.45 6.96
C GLU A 268 0.19 -8.67 6.39
N PRO A 269 -1.15 -8.71 6.28
CA PRO A 269 -1.86 -9.84 5.67
C PRO A 269 -1.43 -10.13 4.23
N ILE A 270 -1.04 -9.09 3.50
CA ILE A 270 -0.35 -9.13 2.21
C ILE A 270 0.73 -8.04 2.28
N GLN A 271 2.01 -8.38 2.12
CA GLN A 271 3.07 -7.36 2.20
C GLN A 271 2.86 -6.30 1.12
N GLY A 272 2.68 -5.03 1.49
CA GLY A 272 2.48 -3.96 0.53
C GLY A 272 3.78 -3.56 -0.16
N MET A 273 4.72 -2.98 0.60
CA MET A 273 6.02 -2.53 0.06
C MET A 273 6.88 -3.70 -0.44
N GLY A 274 6.76 -4.87 0.21
CA GLY A 274 7.40 -6.13 -0.22
C GLY A 274 6.98 -6.61 -1.60
N GLY A 275 5.96 -5.98 -2.21
CA GLY A 275 5.53 -6.24 -3.59
C GLY A 275 4.24 -7.04 -3.67
N ALA A 276 3.24 -6.73 -2.85
CA ALA A 276 1.97 -7.47 -2.77
C ALA A 276 2.16 -8.99 -2.53
N VAL A 277 3.15 -9.38 -1.70
CA VAL A 277 3.46 -10.80 -1.47
C VAL A 277 2.34 -11.44 -0.66
N GLN A 278 1.76 -12.50 -1.23
CA GLN A 278 0.76 -13.32 -0.58
C GLN A 278 1.38 -14.62 -0.07
N TYR A 279 1.08 -14.94 1.18
CA TYR A 279 1.62 -16.11 1.86
C TYR A 279 0.96 -17.42 1.40
N PRO A 280 1.60 -18.58 1.65
CA PRO A 280 0.96 -19.86 1.48
C PRO A 280 -0.32 -19.98 2.31
N LYS A 281 -1.29 -20.73 1.80
CA LYS A 281 -2.52 -21.09 2.51
C LYS A 281 -2.20 -21.59 3.92
N ASN A 282 -2.98 -21.14 4.90
CA ASN A 282 -2.87 -21.50 6.32
C ASN A 282 -1.57 -21.07 7.03
N TYR A 283 -0.63 -20.38 6.36
CA TYR A 283 0.63 -20.00 7.01
C TYR A 283 0.40 -19.10 8.24
N LEU A 284 -0.35 -18.00 8.09
CA LEU A 284 -0.58 -17.08 9.22
C LEU A 284 -1.36 -17.74 10.36
N LYS A 285 -2.30 -18.64 10.03
CA LYS A 285 -3.06 -19.41 11.02
C LYS A 285 -2.15 -20.25 11.91
N GLU A 286 -1.24 -21.01 11.31
CA GLU A 286 -0.28 -21.82 12.07
C GLU A 286 0.78 -20.95 12.77
N ALA A 287 1.26 -19.88 12.13
CA ALA A 287 2.22 -18.96 12.74
C ALA A 287 1.64 -18.31 14.01
N TYR A 288 0.39 -17.83 13.97
CA TYR A 288 -0.26 -17.20 15.11
C TYR A 288 -0.45 -18.17 16.28
N LYS A 289 -0.77 -19.44 15.99
CA LYS A 289 -0.82 -20.49 17.01
C LYS A 289 0.53 -20.65 17.71
N LEU A 290 1.61 -20.81 16.94
CA LEU A 290 2.96 -20.99 17.50
C LEU A 290 3.47 -19.77 18.28
N VAL A 291 3.10 -18.56 17.86
CA VAL A 291 3.43 -17.31 18.57
C VAL A 291 2.78 -17.29 19.96
N ARG A 292 1.49 -17.65 20.04
CA ARG A 292 0.75 -17.72 21.30
C ARG A 292 1.27 -18.82 22.23
N GLU A 293 1.70 -19.96 21.69
CA GLU A 293 2.39 -21.01 22.46
C GLU A 293 3.69 -20.50 23.11
N ARG A 294 4.27 -19.40 22.61
CA ARG A 294 5.45 -18.73 23.18
C ARG A 294 5.11 -17.50 24.02
N GLY A 295 3.85 -17.35 24.44
CA GLY A 295 3.40 -16.22 25.26
C GLY A 295 3.34 -14.88 24.53
N GLY A 296 3.56 -14.87 23.21
CA GLY A 296 3.47 -13.66 22.39
C GLY A 296 2.06 -13.41 21.86
N ILE A 297 1.83 -12.18 21.40
CA ILE A 297 0.59 -11.78 20.75
C ILE A 297 0.78 -11.53 19.25
N CYS A 298 -0.30 -11.67 18.49
CA CYS A 298 -0.31 -11.57 17.04
C CYS A 298 -0.87 -10.22 16.60
N ILE A 299 -0.14 -9.50 15.76
CA ILE A 299 -0.48 -8.15 15.32
C ILE A 299 -0.63 -8.14 13.80
N ALA A 300 -1.83 -7.78 13.34
CA ALA A 300 -2.11 -7.58 11.93
C ALA A 300 -1.89 -6.11 11.55
N ASP A 301 -0.90 -5.86 10.69
CA ASP A 301 -0.69 -4.55 10.10
C ASP A 301 -1.62 -4.39 8.88
N GLU A 302 -2.79 -3.80 9.12
CA GLU A 302 -3.84 -3.53 8.15
C GLU A 302 -3.69 -2.15 7.50
N VAL A 303 -2.55 -1.47 7.66
CA VAL A 303 -2.34 -0.12 7.13
C VAL A 303 -2.58 -0.06 5.63
N GLN A 304 -2.29 -1.12 4.87
CA GLN A 304 -2.59 -1.17 3.42
C GLN A 304 -3.73 -2.10 3.03
N THR A 305 -3.99 -3.17 3.78
CA THR A 305 -4.93 -4.24 3.42
C THR A 305 -6.34 -4.04 3.96
N GLY A 306 -6.52 -3.14 4.94
CA GLY A 306 -7.81 -2.90 5.58
C GLY A 306 -8.81 -2.14 4.73
N PHE A 307 -9.94 -1.78 5.34
CA PHE A 307 -11.00 -0.96 4.72
C PHE A 307 -11.54 -1.54 3.40
N GLY A 308 -11.68 -2.86 3.33
CA GLY A 308 -12.26 -3.55 2.17
C GLY A 308 -11.34 -3.66 0.95
N ARG A 309 -10.07 -3.24 1.06
CA ARG A 309 -9.10 -3.21 -0.06
C ARG A 309 -8.97 -4.54 -0.80
N THR A 310 -8.97 -5.64 -0.05
CA THR A 310 -8.83 -7.00 -0.58
C THR A 310 -10.13 -7.57 -1.17
N GLY A 311 -11.24 -6.82 -1.08
CA GLY A 311 -12.54 -7.13 -1.67
C GLY A 311 -13.37 -8.12 -0.85
N SER A 312 -12.89 -9.36 -0.73
CA SER A 312 -13.65 -10.43 -0.06
C SER A 312 -13.99 -10.14 1.41
N HIS A 313 -13.16 -9.36 2.10
CA HIS A 313 -13.29 -9.06 3.52
C HIS A 313 -12.98 -7.59 3.79
N PHE A 314 -13.47 -7.08 4.94
CA PHE A 314 -13.18 -5.71 5.36
C PHE A 314 -11.73 -5.58 5.85
N TRP A 315 -11.24 -6.56 6.59
CA TRP A 315 -9.84 -6.67 7.02
C TRP A 315 -9.13 -7.81 6.28
N GLY A 316 -7.88 -7.59 5.87
CA GLY A 316 -7.08 -8.59 5.16
C GLY A 316 -6.81 -9.85 5.97
N PHE A 317 -6.66 -9.77 7.29
CA PHE A 317 -6.42 -10.90 8.18
C PHE A 317 -7.58 -11.91 8.15
N GLN A 318 -8.81 -11.46 7.89
CA GLN A 318 -9.97 -12.35 7.81
C GLN A 318 -9.83 -13.30 6.62
N GLY A 319 -9.21 -12.85 5.53
CA GLY A 319 -8.89 -13.69 4.37
C GLY A 319 -7.80 -14.75 4.62
N HIS A 320 -7.29 -14.86 5.85
CA HIS A 320 -6.40 -15.92 6.33
C HIS A 320 -7.06 -16.78 7.43
N ASP A 321 -8.35 -16.59 7.70
CA ASP A 321 -9.10 -17.27 8.76
C ASP A 321 -8.45 -17.17 10.15
N VAL A 322 -7.95 -15.97 10.48
CA VAL A 322 -7.36 -15.65 11.79
C VAL A 322 -8.04 -14.46 12.44
N ILE A 323 -7.94 -14.34 13.76
CA ILE A 323 -8.24 -13.13 14.50
C ILE A 323 -6.94 -12.75 15.24
N PRO A 324 -6.36 -11.56 14.97
CA PRO A 324 -5.19 -11.08 15.69
C PRO A 324 -5.59 -10.56 17.08
N ASP A 325 -4.59 -10.32 17.92
CA ASP A 325 -4.78 -9.74 19.24
C ASP A 325 -4.74 -8.19 19.19
N MET A 326 -4.06 -7.63 18.16
CA MET A 326 -4.12 -6.21 17.80
C MET A 326 -4.16 -6.01 16.28
N VAL A 327 -4.82 -4.93 15.86
CA VAL A 327 -4.86 -4.48 14.46
C VAL A 327 -4.34 -3.06 14.41
N THR A 328 -3.34 -2.80 13.57
CA THR A 328 -2.87 -1.44 13.28
C THR A 328 -3.37 -1.00 11.91
N MET A 329 -3.72 0.27 11.78
CA MET A 329 -4.32 0.80 10.56
C MET A 329 -4.01 2.27 10.37
N ALA A 330 -4.02 2.73 9.11
CA ALA A 330 -3.88 4.13 8.71
C ALA A 330 -4.37 4.27 7.25
N LYS A 331 -3.79 5.18 6.47
CA LYS A 331 -4.00 5.32 5.02
C LYS A 331 -5.47 5.45 4.63
N GLY A 332 -6.08 4.33 4.20
CA GLY A 332 -7.48 4.26 3.79
C GLY A 332 -8.46 4.78 4.84
N ILE A 333 -8.11 4.69 6.13
CA ILE A 333 -8.92 5.19 7.27
C ILE A 333 -9.41 6.62 7.10
N GLY A 334 -8.60 7.50 6.50
CA GLY A 334 -8.89 8.93 6.35
C GLY A 334 -8.97 9.38 4.90
N ASN A 335 -8.89 8.46 3.93
CA ASN A 335 -8.84 8.76 2.50
C ASN A 335 -7.83 9.90 2.14
N GLY A 336 -6.67 9.93 2.80
CA GLY A 336 -5.67 11.01 2.65
C GLY A 336 -5.56 11.96 3.83
N PHE A 337 -6.59 12.08 4.67
CA PHE A 337 -6.50 12.85 5.91
C PHE A 337 -5.65 12.09 6.94
N PRO A 338 -4.73 12.76 7.67
CA PRO A 338 -3.87 12.10 8.65
C PRO A 338 -4.67 11.43 9.77
N MET A 339 -4.63 10.10 9.81
CA MET A 339 -5.14 9.29 10.89
C MET A 339 -4.49 7.91 10.86
N GLY A 340 -4.19 7.38 12.04
CA GLY A 340 -3.87 5.99 12.30
C GLY A 340 -4.67 5.49 13.51
N ALA A 341 -4.70 4.17 13.72
CA ALA A 341 -5.31 3.59 14.90
C ALA A 341 -4.69 2.23 15.27
N VAL A 342 -4.83 1.88 16.54
CA VAL A 342 -4.66 0.52 17.06
C VAL A 342 -6.01 0.07 17.61
N VAL A 343 -6.50 -1.07 17.17
CA VAL A 343 -7.67 -1.74 17.77
C VAL A 343 -7.18 -3.00 18.48
N THR A 344 -7.57 -3.17 19.74
CA THR A 344 -7.09 -4.27 20.59
C THR A 344 -8.21 -4.82 21.49
N THR A 345 -7.90 -5.86 22.25
CA THR A 345 -8.78 -6.44 23.26
C THR A 345 -8.80 -5.61 24.55
N PRO A 346 -9.86 -5.68 25.37
CA PRO A 346 -9.89 -5.05 26.69
C PRO A 346 -8.73 -5.46 27.59
N ASP A 347 -8.33 -6.73 27.57
CA ASP A 347 -7.26 -7.27 28.43
C ASP A 347 -5.89 -6.65 28.10
N ILE A 348 -5.57 -6.52 26.81
CA ILE A 348 -4.32 -5.86 26.38
C ILE A 348 -4.38 -4.36 26.70
N ALA A 349 -5.51 -3.71 26.42
CA ALA A 349 -5.71 -2.30 26.73
C ALA A 349 -5.53 -1.98 28.23
N ALA A 350 -6.02 -2.87 29.12
CA ALA A 350 -5.89 -2.70 30.56
C ALA A 350 -4.42 -2.63 31.02
N SER A 351 -3.52 -3.36 30.36
CA SER A 351 -2.08 -3.30 30.66
C SER A 351 -1.45 -1.93 30.39
N PHE A 352 -2.07 -1.15 29.50
CA PHE A 352 -1.59 0.17 29.09
C PHE A 352 -2.04 1.29 30.02
N ALA A 353 -3.05 1.06 30.86
CA ALA A 353 -3.54 2.01 31.86
C ALA A 353 -2.57 2.25 33.04
N LYS A 354 -1.40 1.60 33.04
CA LYS A 354 -0.34 1.76 34.06
C LYS A 354 0.33 3.14 34.02
N ALA A 355 0.16 3.90 32.95
CA ALA A 355 0.67 5.26 32.80
C ALA A 355 -0.27 6.12 31.94
N SER A 356 -0.09 7.44 32.00
CA SER A 356 -0.82 8.35 31.13
C SER A 356 -0.32 8.26 29.69
N HIS A 357 -1.24 8.04 28.75
CA HIS A 357 -0.95 8.13 27.32
C HIS A 357 -2.09 8.86 26.61
N PHE A 358 -1.72 9.90 25.85
CA PHE A 358 -2.64 10.56 24.93
C PHE A 358 -1.85 11.09 23.72
N ASN A 359 -2.54 11.34 22.62
CA ASN A 359 -1.96 11.92 21.41
C ASN A 359 -2.65 13.27 21.18
N THR A 360 -1.87 14.36 21.13
CA THR A 360 -2.42 15.71 20.97
C THR A 360 -3.32 15.82 19.75
N PHE A 361 -2.94 15.24 18.60
CA PHE A 361 -3.70 15.36 17.35
C PHE A 361 -4.51 14.11 16.99
N GLY A 362 -4.12 12.96 17.56
CA GLY A 362 -4.76 11.67 17.32
C GLY A 362 -6.23 11.70 17.71
N GLY A 363 -7.09 11.44 16.74
CA GLY A 363 -8.55 11.45 16.96
C GLY A 363 -9.17 12.84 17.07
N SER A 364 -8.56 13.89 16.53
CA SER A 364 -9.21 15.21 16.47
C SER A 364 -10.63 15.15 15.88
N PRO A 365 -11.56 16.06 16.24
CA PRO A 365 -12.93 16.06 15.72
C PRO A 365 -13.01 16.01 14.19
N VAL A 366 -12.19 16.80 13.47
CA VAL A 366 -12.14 16.77 11.99
C VAL A 366 -11.68 15.42 11.47
N ALA A 367 -10.63 14.85 12.06
CA ALA A 367 -10.13 13.54 11.65
C ALA A 367 -11.21 12.46 11.84
N CYS A 368 -11.89 12.45 12.98
CA CYS A 368 -12.96 11.49 13.28
C CYS A 368 -14.18 11.66 12.35
N ALA A 369 -14.57 12.91 12.04
CA ALA A 369 -15.65 13.16 11.09
C ALA A 369 -15.31 12.66 9.68
N VAL A 370 -14.08 12.93 9.22
CA VAL A 370 -13.56 12.40 7.94
C VAL A 370 -13.56 10.88 7.94
N ALA A 371 -12.94 10.25 8.93
CA ALA A 371 -12.83 8.80 8.98
C ALA A 371 -14.20 8.10 9.14
N SER A 372 -15.13 8.70 9.88
CA SER A 372 -16.52 8.25 9.93
C SER A 372 -17.17 8.27 8.54
N SER A 373 -17.03 9.39 7.81
CA SER A 373 -17.59 9.50 6.45
C SER A 373 -16.97 8.52 5.47
N VAL A 374 -15.70 8.12 5.68
CA VAL A 374 -15.05 7.08 4.89
C VAL A 374 -15.74 5.73 5.08
N LEU A 375 -16.01 5.32 6.33
CA LEU A 375 -16.72 4.06 6.63
C LEU A 375 -18.12 4.04 6.00
N ASP A 376 -18.86 5.14 6.12
CA ASP A 376 -20.19 5.29 5.55
C ASP A 376 -20.13 5.19 4.01
N THR A 377 -19.18 5.90 3.39
CA THR A 377 -19.00 5.92 1.93
C THR A 377 -18.60 4.54 1.40
N ILE A 378 -17.71 3.80 2.08
CA ILE A 378 -17.32 2.44 1.66
C ILE A 378 -18.56 1.54 1.53
N LYS A 379 -19.49 1.65 2.48
CA LYS A 379 -20.73 0.88 2.51
C LYS A 379 -21.72 1.35 1.46
N GLU A 380 -21.98 2.65 1.40
CA GLU A 380 -22.98 3.27 0.51
C GLU A 380 -22.62 3.11 -0.97
N ASP A 381 -21.35 3.33 -1.31
CA ASP A 381 -20.86 3.28 -2.69
C ASP A 381 -20.46 1.85 -3.10
N GLY A 382 -20.54 0.89 -2.18
CA GLY A 382 -20.24 -0.52 -2.44
C GLY A 382 -18.78 -0.77 -2.85
N THR A 383 -17.84 0.05 -2.40
CA THR A 383 -16.45 0.01 -2.90
C THR A 383 -15.72 -1.29 -2.55
N GLN A 384 -16.08 -1.94 -1.45
CA GLN A 384 -15.56 -3.28 -1.13
C GLN A 384 -15.99 -4.31 -2.20
N GLN A 385 -17.26 -4.27 -2.62
CA GLN A 385 -17.75 -5.15 -3.68
C GLN A 385 -17.10 -4.82 -5.03
N ASN A 386 -16.88 -3.53 -5.31
CA ASN A 386 -16.14 -3.11 -6.49
C ASN A 386 -14.71 -3.65 -6.48
N ASN A 387 -14.01 -3.59 -5.34
CA ASN A 387 -12.67 -4.18 -5.21
C ASN A 387 -12.68 -5.68 -5.52
N LEU A 388 -13.69 -6.42 -5.06
CA LEU A 388 -13.83 -7.84 -5.37
C LEU A 388 -14.02 -8.06 -6.87
N HIS A 389 -14.97 -7.37 -7.49
CA HIS A 389 -15.33 -7.59 -8.90
C HIS A 389 -14.27 -7.05 -9.88
N VAL A 390 -13.97 -5.75 -9.80
CA VAL A 390 -13.03 -5.06 -10.70
C VAL A 390 -11.60 -5.52 -10.43
N GLY A 391 -11.23 -5.75 -9.17
CA GLY A 391 -9.92 -6.28 -8.83
C GLY A 391 -9.70 -7.71 -9.34
N THR A 392 -10.70 -8.58 -9.25
CA THR A 392 -10.62 -9.93 -9.83
C THR A 392 -10.52 -9.88 -11.34
N TYR A 393 -11.29 -9.01 -12.00
CA TYR A 393 -11.20 -8.77 -13.44
C TYR A 393 -9.78 -8.34 -13.84
N LEU A 394 -9.26 -7.27 -13.21
CA LEU A 394 -7.92 -6.75 -13.46
C LEU A 394 -6.83 -7.81 -13.27
N MET A 395 -6.85 -8.59 -12.18
CA MET A 395 -5.87 -9.66 -11.97
C MET A 395 -5.95 -10.74 -13.05
N THR A 396 -7.16 -11.13 -13.46
CA THR A 396 -7.37 -12.17 -14.48
C THR A 396 -6.83 -11.72 -15.83
N GLU A 397 -7.09 -10.47 -16.23
CA GLU A 397 -6.56 -9.91 -17.48
C GLU A 397 -5.04 -9.70 -17.44
N LEU A 398 -4.49 -9.24 -16.30
CA LEU A 398 -3.04 -9.17 -16.10
C LEU A 398 -2.38 -10.56 -16.22
N ALA A 399 -3.05 -11.62 -15.75
CA ALA A 399 -2.56 -12.98 -15.91
C ALA A 399 -2.48 -13.40 -17.39
N LYS A 400 -3.39 -12.93 -18.25
CA LYS A 400 -3.28 -13.14 -19.71
C LYS A 400 -2.05 -12.45 -20.29
N LEU A 401 -1.74 -11.23 -19.85
CA LEU A 401 -0.49 -10.54 -20.24
C LEU A 401 0.75 -11.30 -19.75
N ARG A 402 0.70 -11.89 -18.54
CA ARG A 402 1.74 -12.79 -18.03
C ARG A 402 1.95 -14.00 -18.94
N HIS A 403 0.89 -14.60 -19.48
CA HIS A 403 1.02 -15.69 -20.43
C HIS A 403 1.64 -15.24 -21.76
N LYS A 404 1.33 -14.01 -22.21
CA LYS A 404 1.84 -13.44 -23.45
C LYS A 404 3.32 -13.05 -23.38
N TYR A 405 3.79 -12.50 -22.27
CA TYR A 405 5.13 -11.91 -22.16
C TYR A 405 6.04 -12.68 -21.20
N GLU A 406 7.27 -12.92 -21.60
CA GLU A 406 8.24 -13.67 -20.79
C GLU A 406 8.77 -12.88 -19.59
N ILE A 407 8.79 -11.56 -19.70
CA ILE A 407 9.28 -10.67 -18.65
C ILE A 407 8.27 -10.42 -17.53
N ILE A 408 7.04 -10.92 -17.63
CA ILE A 408 6.06 -10.87 -16.55
C ILE A 408 6.06 -12.25 -15.88
N GLY A 409 6.61 -12.32 -14.68
CA GLY A 409 6.82 -13.58 -13.96
C GLY A 409 5.62 -14.00 -13.12
N ASP A 410 5.01 -13.05 -12.41
CA ASP A 410 3.87 -13.32 -11.54
C ASP A 410 2.90 -12.14 -11.47
N VAL A 411 1.63 -12.48 -11.29
CA VAL A 411 0.53 -11.54 -11.01
C VAL A 411 -0.15 -12.05 -9.77
N ARG A 412 -0.19 -11.24 -8.71
CA ARG A 412 -0.63 -11.66 -7.38
C ARG A 412 -1.37 -10.57 -6.63
N GLY A 413 -2.10 -10.98 -5.60
CA GLY A 413 -2.85 -10.08 -4.74
C GLY A 413 -4.27 -10.58 -4.47
N LYS A 414 -5.07 -9.70 -3.86
CA LYS A 414 -6.51 -9.83 -3.68
C LYS A 414 -7.15 -8.46 -3.85
N GLY A 415 -8.36 -8.42 -4.42
CA GLY A 415 -9.07 -7.17 -4.67
C GLY A 415 -8.22 -6.17 -5.46
N LEU A 416 -8.14 -4.94 -4.99
CA LEU A 416 -7.32 -3.86 -5.59
C LEU A 416 -6.00 -3.63 -4.85
N GLN A 417 -5.39 -4.70 -4.33
CA GLN A 417 -4.01 -4.71 -3.88
C GLN A 417 -3.22 -5.75 -4.67
N ILE A 418 -2.67 -5.32 -5.81
CA ILE A 418 -2.14 -6.19 -6.84
C ILE A 418 -0.65 -5.89 -7.07
N GLY A 419 0.13 -6.94 -7.28
CA GLY A 419 1.52 -6.88 -7.72
C GLY A 419 1.69 -7.56 -9.08
N VAL A 420 2.39 -6.89 -10.00
CA VAL A 420 2.87 -7.46 -11.26
C VAL A 420 4.39 -7.53 -11.17
N GLU A 421 4.92 -8.73 -10.97
CA GLU A 421 6.35 -8.94 -10.83
C GLU A 421 7.01 -9.18 -12.17
N MET A 422 8.02 -8.37 -12.45
CA MET A 422 8.80 -8.40 -13.67
C MET A 422 10.09 -9.18 -13.44
N VAL A 423 10.38 -10.10 -14.35
CA VAL A 423 11.54 -11.00 -14.30
C VAL A 423 12.32 -10.92 -15.61
N LYS A 424 13.56 -11.42 -15.62
CA LYS A 424 14.30 -11.63 -16.87
C LYS A 424 13.64 -12.70 -17.73
N ASP A 425 13.28 -13.80 -17.08
CA ASP A 425 12.56 -14.94 -17.65
C ASP A 425 11.85 -15.73 -16.53
N LYS A 426 10.85 -16.54 -16.90
CA LYS A 426 10.02 -17.27 -15.94
C LYS A 426 10.73 -18.44 -15.29
N ALA A 427 11.74 -19.02 -15.94
CA ALA A 427 12.46 -20.18 -15.44
C ALA A 427 13.41 -19.77 -14.30
N SER A 428 14.22 -18.75 -14.51
CA SER A 428 15.16 -18.22 -13.51
C SER A 428 14.45 -17.47 -12.39
N ARG A 429 13.34 -16.76 -12.71
CA ARG A 429 12.64 -15.82 -11.81
C ARG A 429 13.56 -14.71 -11.29
N GLU A 430 14.69 -14.47 -11.97
CA GLU A 430 15.58 -13.37 -11.62
C GLU A 430 14.86 -12.03 -11.87
N PRO A 431 15.01 -11.03 -10.98
CA PRO A 431 14.36 -9.73 -11.14
C PRO A 431 14.73 -9.07 -12.47
N LEU A 432 13.76 -8.44 -13.13
CA LEU A 432 14.07 -7.57 -14.27
C LEU A 432 15.00 -6.42 -13.82
N PRO A 433 16.07 -6.08 -14.57
CA PRO A 433 17.02 -5.05 -14.16
C PRO A 433 16.38 -3.68 -13.87
N PRO A 434 16.91 -2.89 -12.92
CA PRO A 434 16.34 -1.60 -12.52
C PRO A 434 16.17 -0.59 -13.68
N GLU A 435 17.06 -0.60 -14.65
CA GLU A 435 17.03 0.29 -15.82
C GLU A 435 15.83 -0.03 -16.71
N ALA A 436 15.58 -1.32 -16.93
CA ALA A 436 14.44 -1.84 -17.69
C ALA A 436 13.12 -1.56 -16.96
N MET A 437 13.07 -1.83 -15.66
CA MET A 437 11.94 -1.46 -14.81
C MET A 437 11.62 0.03 -14.92
N SER A 438 12.65 0.88 -14.86
CA SER A 438 12.48 2.34 -14.95
C SER A 438 12.02 2.80 -16.33
N GLU A 439 12.47 2.17 -17.41
CA GLU A 439 12.01 2.49 -18.76
C GLU A 439 10.51 2.19 -18.95
N ILE A 440 10.09 0.97 -18.57
CA ILE A 440 8.67 0.56 -18.64
C ILE A 440 7.83 1.49 -17.76
N PHE A 441 8.33 1.81 -16.57
CA PHE A 441 7.64 2.70 -15.63
C PHE A 441 7.43 4.13 -16.17
N GLU A 442 8.44 4.71 -16.81
CA GLU A 442 8.32 6.02 -17.47
C GLU A 442 7.33 6.00 -18.63
N ASP A 443 7.38 4.96 -19.46
CA ASP A 443 6.51 4.83 -20.61
C ASP A 443 5.03 4.72 -20.19
N ILE A 444 4.72 3.98 -19.11
CA ILE A 444 3.36 3.89 -18.55
C ILE A 444 2.84 5.27 -18.10
N LYS A 445 3.68 6.05 -17.40
CA LYS A 445 3.35 7.45 -17.05
C LYS A 445 3.15 8.32 -18.29
N ASP A 446 4.03 8.21 -19.27
CA ASP A 446 3.97 9.04 -20.47
C ASP A 446 2.67 8.78 -21.25
N MET A 447 2.12 7.56 -21.17
CA MET A 447 0.79 7.20 -21.67
C MET A 447 -0.38 7.55 -20.74
N GLY A 448 -0.13 8.22 -19.61
CA GLY A 448 -1.18 8.77 -18.74
C GLY A 448 -1.64 7.86 -17.61
N VAL A 449 -0.83 6.88 -17.17
CA VAL A 449 -1.15 6.04 -16.01
C VAL A 449 -0.07 6.15 -14.94
N LEU A 450 -0.44 6.34 -13.69
CA LEU A 450 0.48 6.37 -12.55
C LEU A 450 0.36 5.07 -11.76
N ILE A 451 1.46 4.35 -11.58
CA ILE A 451 1.49 3.09 -10.81
C ILE A 451 2.54 3.12 -9.70
N GLY A 452 2.48 2.13 -8.82
CA GLY A 452 3.45 1.89 -7.77
C GLY A 452 4.66 1.06 -8.24
N LYS A 453 5.79 1.15 -7.53
CA LYS A 453 6.94 0.25 -7.61
C LYS A 453 7.27 -0.25 -6.21
N GLY A 454 7.62 -1.52 -6.11
CA GLY A 454 8.00 -2.17 -4.87
C GLY A 454 8.68 -3.51 -5.14
N GLY A 455 8.64 -4.40 -4.15
CA GLY A 455 9.49 -5.58 -4.16
C GLY A 455 10.87 -5.25 -3.59
N VAL A 456 11.51 -6.25 -2.98
CA VAL A 456 12.83 -6.10 -2.35
C VAL A 456 13.90 -5.58 -3.33
N TYR A 457 13.74 -5.85 -4.62
CA TYR A 457 14.65 -5.42 -5.69
C TYR A 457 14.05 -4.30 -6.57
N GLY A 458 12.90 -3.73 -6.20
CA GLY A 458 12.19 -2.76 -7.03
C GLY A 458 11.61 -3.35 -8.32
N GLN A 459 11.38 -4.67 -8.35
CA GLN A 459 11.02 -5.45 -9.54
C GLN A 459 9.51 -5.70 -9.68
N THR A 460 8.69 -5.11 -8.82
CA THR A 460 7.23 -5.29 -8.84
C THR A 460 6.53 -3.98 -9.09
N PHE A 461 5.69 -3.92 -10.12
CA PHE A 461 4.69 -2.86 -10.24
C PHE A 461 3.56 -3.12 -9.26
N ARG A 462 3.21 -2.10 -8.48
CA ARG A 462 2.16 -2.16 -7.47
C ARG A 462 0.95 -1.40 -7.97
N ILE A 463 -0.15 -2.11 -8.17
CA ILE A 463 -1.41 -1.58 -8.67
C ILE A 463 -2.37 -1.53 -7.48
N GLN A 464 -2.51 -0.34 -6.92
CA GLN A 464 -3.29 -0.04 -5.71
C GLN A 464 -4.13 1.23 -5.93
N PRO A 465 -5.07 1.21 -6.89
CA PRO A 465 -5.88 2.36 -7.27
C PRO A 465 -6.86 2.81 -6.17
N PRO A 466 -7.48 3.98 -6.31
CA PRO A 466 -8.75 4.25 -5.65
C PRO A 466 -9.77 3.13 -5.92
N MET A 467 -10.59 2.81 -4.93
CA MET A 467 -11.56 1.71 -4.95
C MET A 467 -12.77 2.01 -5.82
N CYS A 468 -12.86 3.22 -6.37
CA CYS A 468 -13.91 3.67 -7.28
C CYS A 468 -13.58 3.42 -8.77
N ILE A 469 -12.43 2.81 -9.10
CA ILE A 469 -12.10 2.55 -10.51
C ILE A 469 -13.12 1.62 -11.18
N THR A 470 -13.31 1.81 -12.47
CA THR A 470 -14.25 1.06 -13.30
C THR A 470 -13.55 -0.01 -14.15
N LYS A 471 -14.32 -0.81 -14.89
CA LYS A 471 -13.77 -1.72 -15.90
C LYS A 471 -13.10 -0.96 -17.04
N ASP A 472 -13.64 0.17 -17.46
CA ASP A 472 -13.07 0.99 -18.54
C ASP A 472 -11.69 1.55 -18.13
N ASP A 473 -11.54 1.96 -16.85
CA ASP A 473 -10.24 2.35 -16.29
C ASP A 473 -9.22 1.20 -16.35
N VAL A 474 -9.68 -0.02 -16.03
CA VAL A 474 -8.87 -1.24 -16.11
C VAL A 474 -8.47 -1.55 -17.56
N ASP A 475 -9.41 -1.49 -18.50
CA ASP A 475 -9.16 -1.79 -19.91
C ASP A 475 -8.17 -0.80 -20.54
N PHE A 476 -8.27 0.48 -20.16
CA PHE A 476 -7.28 1.50 -20.53
C PHE A 476 -5.89 1.15 -19.99
N PHE A 477 -5.78 0.82 -18.70
CA PHE A 477 -4.49 0.42 -18.11
C PHE A 477 -3.90 -0.83 -18.77
N LEU A 478 -4.71 -1.86 -19.00
CA LEU A 478 -4.27 -3.10 -19.66
C LEU A 478 -3.75 -2.82 -21.07
N SER A 479 -4.43 -1.93 -21.81
CA SER A 479 -4.01 -1.50 -23.14
C SER A 479 -2.66 -0.76 -23.09
N VAL A 480 -2.48 0.15 -22.13
CA VAL A 480 -1.21 0.86 -21.88
C VAL A 480 -0.10 -0.12 -21.53
N LEU A 481 -0.32 -0.99 -20.54
CA LEU A 481 0.70 -1.95 -20.10
C LEU A 481 1.09 -2.91 -21.23
N ASN A 482 0.12 -3.42 -21.98
CA ASN A 482 0.36 -4.28 -23.13
C ASN A 482 1.21 -3.58 -24.20
N LYS A 483 0.88 -2.32 -24.56
CA LYS A 483 1.65 -1.54 -25.55
C LYS A 483 3.07 -1.28 -25.07
N VAL A 484 3.25 -0.84 -23.82
CA VAL A 484 4.58 -0.54 -23.26
C VAL A 484 5.46 -1.79 -23.20
N VAL A 485 4.92 -2.91 -22.69
CA VAL A 485 5.66 -4.16 -22.60
C VAL A 485 6.01 -4.68 -23.99
N HIS A 486 5.07 -4.66 -24.94
CA HIS A 486 5.33 -5.06 -26.31
C HIS A 486 6.45 -4.22 -26.93
N SER A 487 6.35 -2.89 -26.85
CA SER A 487 7.34 -1.99 -27.43
C SER A 487 8.70 -2.09 -26.74
N TYR A 488 8.76 -2.42 -25.45
CA TYR A 488 10.02 -2.71 -24.77
C TYR A 488 10.67 -3.99 -25.32
N MET A 489 9.88 -5.05 -25.51
CA MET A 489 10.34 -6.32 -26.05
C MET A 489 10.78 -6.21 -27.51
N ASP A 490 10.09 -5.43 -28.34
CA ASP A 490 10.45 -5.26 -29.76
C ASP A 490 11.75 -4.45 -29.98
N ARG A 491 12.15 -3.64 -28.99
CA ARG A 491 13.40 -2.86 -29.03
C ARG A 491 14.63 -3.68 -28.59
N LYS A 492 14.40 -4.84 -28.00
CA LYS A 492 15.40 -5.75 -27.42
C LYS A 492 15.68 -6.89 -28.40
#